data_AF-A0A7V2G5F5-F1
#
_entry.id   AF-A0A7V2G5F5-F1
#
_cell.length_a   1.000
_cell.length_b   1.000
_cell.length_c   1.000
_cell.angle_alpha   90.00
_cell.angle_beta   90.00
_cell.angle_gamma   90.00
#
_symmetry.space_group_name_H-M   'P 1'
#
loop_
_entity.id
_entity.type
_entity.pdbx_description
1 polymer ?
#
loop_
_entity_poly.entity_id
_entity_poly.type
_entity_poly.pdbx_seq_one_letter_code
_entity_poly.pdbx_strand_id
1 'polypeptide(L)'
;MSIVPGRFQPLLALLVGLQAFPLPAATTITTPYAGVTRHSVSNGDVNGRSVDYEVIVINTLDPGISFFLTPDNGALAYETTRQTTRNFASAYTTEVAINAHFFDTGLSPQTDNTGIAASNGTVYSPFEGVGGLNALNIHSDNFPETVTGIYNATTFASSPVAPYTAINPGSMLIRDPAGNAPIPSPSPRETVRPCSRCNRSGTRC
;
A
#
# COMPACT_ATOMS: atom_id res chain seq x y z
N MET A 1 -35.09 -60.46 -57.22
CA MET A 1 -35.42 -59.64 -56.04
C MET A 1 -34.12 -59.38 -55.31
N SER A 2 -33.51 -58.21 -55.53
CA SER A 2 -32.13 -57.89 -55.09
C SER A 2 -32.20 -57.03 -53.82
N ILE A 3 -31.55 -57.49 -52.74
CA ILE A 3 -31.49 -56.79 -51.45
C ILE A 3 -30.19 -55.97 -51.43
N VAL A 4 -30.31 -54.64 -51.33
CA VAL A 4 -29.18 -53.73 -51.14
C VAL A 4 -28.88 -53.63 -49.63
N PRO A 5 -27.63 -53.81 -49.16
CA PRO A 5 -27.29 -53.65 -47.76
C PRO A 5 -27.03 -52.17 -47.43
N GLY A 6 -27.73 -51.65 -46.42
CA GLY A 6 -27.56 -50.31 -45.88
C GLY A 6 -26.24 -50.15 -45.13
N ARG A 7 -25.49 -49.09 -45.46
CA ARG A 7 -24.26 -48.70 -44.76
C ARG A 7 -24.60 -48.03 -43.43
N PHE A 8 -24.13 -48.60 -42.32
CA PHE A 8 -24.04 -47.93 -41.03
C PHE A 8 -22.87 -46.93 -41.06
N GLN A 9 -23.16 -45.63 -40.90
CA GLN A 9 -22.15 -44.63 -40.57
C GLN A 9 -22.10 -44.45 -39.05
N PRO A 10 -20.93 -44.56 -38.39
CA PRO A 10 -20.82 -44.19 -36.99
C PRO A 10 -20.78 -42.67 -36.86
N LEU A 11 -21.69 -42.13 -36.05
CA LEU A 11 -21.71 -40.74 -35.63
C LEU A 11 -20.48 -40.50 -34.74
N LEU A 12 -19.47 -39.82 -35.26
CA LEU A 12 -18.29 -39.41 -34.49
C LEU A 12 -18.69 -38.23 -33.59
N ALA A 13 -18.95 -38.50 -32.31
CA ALA A 13 -19.21 -37.48 -31.33
C ALA A 13 -17.93 -36.67 -31.07
N LEU A 14 -17.88 -35.45 -31.60
CA LEU A 14 -16.79 -34.50 -31.35
C LEU A 14 -16.91 -33.99 -29.91
N LEU A 15 -16.09 -34.54 -29.00
CA LEU A 15 -15.91 -34.01 -27.65
C LEU A 15 -15.15 -32.69 -27.75
N VAL A 16 -15.87 -31.57 -27.71
CA VAL A 16 -15.26 -30.24 -27.59
C VAL A 16 -14.79 -30.09 -26.15
N GLY A 17 -13.49 -30.28 -25.92
CA GLY A 17 -12.88 -30.04 -24.61
C GLY A 17 -13.01 -28.56 -24.25
N LEU A 18 -13.73 -28.24 -23.18
CA LEU A 18 -13.68 -26.92 -22.54
C LEU A 18 -12.26 -26.69 -22.02
N GLN A 19 -11.44 -26.00 -22.81
CA GLN A 19 -10.16 -25.48 -22.35
C GLN A 19 -10.46 -24.32 -21.40
N ALA A 20 -10.16 -24.51 -20.11
CA ALA A 20 -10.21 -23.44 -19.13
C ALA A 20 -9.08 -22.45 -19.43
N PHE A 21 -9.40 -21.36 -20.11
CA PHE A 21 -8.47 -20.26 -20.28
C PHE A 21 -8.27 -19.56 -18.93
N PRO A 22 -7.03 -19.21 -18.55
CA PRO A 22 -6.82 -18.38 -17.37
C PRO A 22 -7.57 -17.06 -17.57
N LEU A 23 -8.40 -16.70 -16.58
CA LEU A 23 -9.12 -15.43 -16.58
C LEU A 23 -8.09 -14.30 -16.58
N PRO A 24 -8.23 -13.29 -17.45
CA PRO A 24 -7.35 -12.14 -17.45
C PRO A 24 -7.48 -11.40 -16.11
N ALA A 25 -6.40 -10.73 -15.69
CA ALA A 25 -6.43 -9.86 -14.52
C ALA A 25 -7.59 -8.86 -14.66
N ALA A 26 -8.44 -8.80 -13.65
CA ALA A 26 -9.58 -7.88 -13.62
C ALA A 26 -9.31 -6.80 -12.57
N THR A 27 -9.37 -5.54 -13.02
CA THR A 27 -9.22 -4.36 -12.16
C THR A 27 -10.56 -3.66 -12.02
N THR A 28 -11.04 -3.54 -10.79
CA THR A 28 -12.22 -2.74 -10.44
C THR A 28 -11.76 -1.43 -9.81
N ILE A 29 -12.20 -0.29 -10.38
CA ILE A 29 -11.85 1.05 -9.90
C ILE A 29 -13.10 1.69 -9.31
N THR A 30 -13.00 2.20 -8.08
CA THR A 30 -14.10 2.85 -7.36
C THR A 30 -13.60 4.09 -6.64
N THR A 31 -14.50 5.03 -6.34
CA THR A 31 -14.24 6.21 -5.52
C THR A 31 -15.14 6.18 -4.29
N PRO A 32 -14.80 5.35 -3.28
CA PRO A 32 -15.70 5.09 -2.15
C PRO A 32 -15.91 6.33 -1.26
N TYR A 33 -14.94 7.25 -1.24
CA TYR A 33 -14.95 8.47 -0.43
C TYR A 33 -14.38 9.64 -1.23
N ALA A 34 -14.68 10.87 -0.81
CA ALA A 34 -14.06 12.07 -1.38
C ALA A 34 -12.54 12.00 -1.23
N GLY A 35 -11.80 12.41 -2.26
CA GLY A 35 -10.34 12.34 -2.28
C GLY A 35 -9.73 10.93 -2.36
N VAL A 36 -10.52 9.85 -2.39
CA VAL A 36 -10.02 8.46 -2.37
C VAL A 36 -10.44 7.68 -3.62
N THR A 37 -9.48 7.10 -4.32
CA THR A 37 -9.71 6.12 -5.40
C THR A 37 -9.15 4.77 -4.99
N ARG A 38 -9.95 3.71 -5.11
CA ARG A 38 -9.58 2.32 -4.81
C ARG A 38 -9.52 1.51 -6.10
N HIS A 39 -8.37 0.89 -6.34
CA HIS A 39 -8.17 -0.11 -7.39
C HIS A 39 -8.06 -1.49 -6.74
N SER A 40 -9.05 -2.34 -7.00
CA SER A 40 -9.04 -3.74 -6.59
C SER A 40 -8.63 -4.59 -7.78
N VAL A 41 -7.49 -5.26 -7.68
CA VAL A 41 -6.93 -6.11 -8.74
C VAL A 41 -7.04 -7.55 -8.32
N SER A 42 -7.71 -8.35 -9.14
CA SER A 42 -7.79 -9.80 -9.00
C SER A 42 -6.95 -10.50 -10.07
N ASN A 43 -6.26 -11.57 -9.70
CA ASN A 43 -5.37 -12.35 -10.55
C ASN A 43 -4.29 -11.50 -11.26
N GLY A 44 -3.74 -10.51 -10.57
CA GLY A 44 -2.64 -9.70 -11.09
C GLY A 44 -1.35 -10.52 -11.20
N ASP A 45 -0.58 -10.34 -12.27
CA ASP A 45 0.72 -11.00 -12.43
C ASP A 45 1.84 -10.13 -11.83
N VAL A 46 2.42 -10.59 -10.73
CA VAL A 46 3.61 -9.99 -10.12
C VAL A 46 4.75 -11.00 -10.14
N ASN A 47 5.70 -10.78 -11.05
CA ASN A 47 6.87 -11.64 -11.27
C ASN A 47 6.52 -13.12 -11.53
N GLY A 48 5.49 -13.37 -12.35
CA GLY A 48 5.05 -14.72 -12.72
C GLY A 48 4.16 -15.39 -11.67
N ARG A 49 3.68 -14.64 -10.67
CA ARG A 49 2.77 -15.12 -9.63
C ARG A 49 1.45 -14.37 -9.70
N SER A 50 0.35 -15.12 -9.67
CA SER A 50 -0.99 -14.55 -9.53
C SER A 50 -1.19 -14.04 -8.10
N VAL A 51 -1.52 -12.76 -7.96
CA VAL A 51 -1.77 -12.10 -6.67
C VAL A 51 -2.99 -11.20 -6.76
N ASP A 52 -3.76 -11.16 -5.68
CA ASP A 52 -4.82 -10.17 -5.49
C ASP A 52 -4.27 -9.04 -4.63
N TYR A 53 -4.51 -7.79 -5.04
CA TYR A 53 -4.02 -6.62 -4.31
C TYR A 53 -4.93 -5.41 -4.44
N GLU A 54 -4.77 -4.50 -3.49
CA GLU A 54 -5.51 -3.25 -3.39
C GLU A 54 -4.54 -2.08 -3.50
N VAL A 55 -4.85 -1.10 -4.35
CA VAL A 55 -4.15 0.18 -4.42
C VAL A 55 -5.12 1.28 -4.04
N ILE A 56 -4.80 2.00 -2.97
CA ILE A 56 -5.54 3.17 -2.53
C ILE A 56 -4.75 4.41 -2.95
N VAL A 57 -5.35 5.24 -3.79
CA VAL A 57 -4.81 6.52 -4.21
C VAL A 57 -5.56 7.60 -3.45
N ILE A 58 -4.82 8.41 -2.71
CA ILE A 58 -5.36 9.47 -1.86
C ILE A 58 -4.90 10.82 -2.41
N ASN A 59 -5.85 11.72 -2.68
CA ASN A 59 -5.57 13.11 -2.99
C ASN A 59 -5.29 13.87 -1.69
N THR A 60 -4.01 14.05 -1.37
CA THR A 60 -3.59 14.74 -0.13
C THR A 60 -3.98 16.22 -0.08
N LEU A 61 -4.36 16.82 -1.22
CA LEU A 61 -4.82 18.21 -1.30
C LEU A 61 -6.33 18.36 -1.06
N ASP A 62 -7.08 17.26 -0.95
CA ASP A 62 -8.49 17.33 -0.59
C ASP A 62 -8.60 17.75 0.89
N PRO A 63 -9.32 18.84 1.22
CA PRO A 63 -9.39 19.35 2.59
C PRO A 63 -10.09 18.40 3.57
N GLY A 64 -10.81 17.38 3.09
CA GLY A 64 -11.40 16.34 3.92
C GLY A 64 -10.45 15.22 4.33
N ILE A 65 -9.24 15.18 3.76
CA ILE A 65 -8.26 14.13 4.06
C ILE A 65 -7.41 14.50 5.26
N SER A 66 -7.18 13.52 6.14
CA SER A 66 -6.20 13.60 7.22
C SER A 66 -5.61 12.23 7.48
N PHE A 67 -4.42 12.19 8.09
CA PHE A 67 -3.70 10.97 8.41
C PHE A 67 -3.26 10.99 9.86
N PHE A 68 -3.44 9.88 10.56
CA PHE A 68 -2.93 9.69 11.91
C PHE A 68 -2.63 8.20 12.15
N LEU A 69 -1.81 7.93 13.16
CA LEU A 69 -1.46 6.59 13.62
C LEU A 69 -2.19 6.28 14.93
N THR A 70 -2.11 5.02 15.38
CA THR A 70 -2.43 4.67 16.77
C THR A 70 -1.74 5.67 17.71
N PRO A 71 -2.46 6.38 18.58
CA PRO A 71 -1.84 7.28 19.56
C PRO A 71 -1.04 6.50 20.62
N ASP A 72 -0.25 7.21 21.42
CA ASP A 72 0.35 6.63 22.61
C ASP A 72 -0.71 6.12 23.59
N ASN A 73 -0.32 5.19 24.46
CA ASN A 73 -1.22 4.60 25.45
C ASN A 73 -1.29 5.39 26.77
N GLY A 74 -0.75 6.61 26.81
CA GLY A 74 -0.73 7.50 27.96
C GLY A 74 0.22 7.04 29.05
N ALA A 75 -0.32 6.84 30.26
CA ALA A 75 0.46 6.45 31.43
C ALA A 75 0.65 4.93 31.58
N LEU A 76 0.18 4.14 30.60
CA LEU A 76 0.35 2.69 30.62
C LEU A 76 1.82 2.34 30.31
N ALA A 77 2.19 1.09 30.56
CA ALA A 77 3.53 0.62 30.21
C ALA A 77 3.69 0.59 28.68
N TYR A 78 4.93 0.77 28.21
CA TYR A 78 5.28 0.78 26.78
C TYR A 78 4.58 1.88 26.00
N GLU A 79 4.76 1.91 24.69
CA GLU A 79 4.36 3.05 23.87
C GLU A 79 2.89 3.02 23.44
N THR A 80 2.38 1.87 23.01
CA THR A 80 1.04 1.75 22.42
C THR A 80 0.25 0.57 22.99
N THR A 81 -1.06 0.56 22.78
CA THR A 81 -1.91 -0.60 23.05
C THR A 81 -2.26 -1.28 21.73
N ARG A 82 -1.97 -2.59 21.64
CA ARG A 82 -2.22 -3.38 20.44
C ARG A 82 -3.71 -3.50 20.16
N GLN A 83 -4.08 -3.34 18.90
CA GLN A 83 -5.43 -3.63 18.42
C GLN A 83 -5.41 -4.06 16.95
N THR A 84 -6.48 -4.74 16.51
CA THR A 84 -6.63 -5.09 15.09
C THR A 84 -6.90 -3.83 14.27
N THR A 85 -6.50 -3.81 12.99
CA THR A 85 -6.82 -2.71 12.07
C THR A 85 -8.33 -2.46 11.98
N ARG A 86 -9.16 -3.51 12.09
CA ARG A 86 -10.62 -3.37 12.13
C ARG A 86 -11.11 -2.65 13.39
N ASN A 87 -10.57 -3.00 14.55
CA ASN A 87 -10.92 -2.33 15.81
C ASN A 87 -10.46 -0.88 15.80
N PHE A 88 -9.26 -0.61 15.25
CA PHE A 88 -8.77 0.75 15.02
C PHE A 88 -9.73 1.55 14.14
N ALA A 89 -10.08 1.02 12.97
CA ALA A 89 -10.96 1.71 12.04
C ALA A 89 -12.33 2.00 12.65
N SER A 90 -12.85 1.07 13.47
CA SER A 90 -14.13 1.24 14.16
C SER A 90 -14.04 2.26 15.30
N ALA A 91 -12.98 2.22 16.10
CA ALA A 91 -12.81 3.11 17.27
C ALA A 91 -12.61 4.57 16.87
N TYR A 92 -11.93 4.82 15.74
CA TYR A 92 -11.65 6.16 15.25
C TYR A 92 -12.51 6.58 14.04
N THR A 93 -13.47 5.74 13.64
CA THR A 93 -14.38 6.02 12.51
C THR A 93 -13.64 6.37 11.22
N THR A 94 -12.58 5.64 10.90
CA THR A 94 -11.77 5.91 9.69
C THR A 94 -12.38 5.29 8.45
N GLU A 95 -12.36 6.00 7.34
CA GLU A 95 -12.78 5.52 6.02
C GLU A 95 -11.84 4.43 5.47
N VAL A 96 -10.53 4.56 5.74
CA VAL A 96 -9.47 3.64 5.32
C VAL A 96 -8.47 3.45 6.47
N ALA A 97 -8.11 2.20 6.75
CA ALA A 97 -7.07 1.86 7.70
C ALA A 97 -6.23 0.67 7.21
N ILE A 98 -4.93 0.72 7.47
CA ILE A 98 -3.97 -0.36 7.20
C ILE A 98 -3.09 -0.57 8.43
N ASN A 99 -2.57 -1.79 8.61
CA ASN A 99 -1.47 -2.00 9.55
C ASN A 99 -0.22 -1.30 9.00
N ALA A 100 0.59 -0.73 9.89
CA ALA A 100 1.64 0.20 9.48
C ALA A 100 2.99 -0.16 10.13
N HIS A 101 3.11 -0.07 11.45
CA HIS A 101 4.36 -0.29 12.18
C HIS A 101 4.71 -1.76 12.42
N PHE A 102 6.01 -2.04 12.49
CA PHE A 102 6.55 -3.19 13.22
C PHE A 102 6.53 -2.89 14.73
N PHE A 103 6.43 -3.93 15.56
CA PHE A 103 6.32 -3.82 17.01
C PHE A 103 6.79 -5.11 17.70
N ASP A 104 7.03 -5.03 19.01
CA ASP A 104 7.40 -6.21 19.82
C ASP A 104 6.22 -7.20 19.96
N THR A 105 6.35 -8.35 19.31
CA THR A 105 5.31 -9.39 19.33
C THR A 105 5.25 -10.19 20.63
N GLY A 106 6.27 -10.10 21.49
CA GLY A 106 6.35 -10.75 22.79
C GLY A 106 5.56 -10.05 23.91
N LEU A 107 5.14 -8.80 23.68
CA LEU A 107 4.41 -7.98 24.64
C LEU A 107 2.90 -7.95 24.33
N SER A 108 2.06 -7.93 25.36
CA SER A 108 0.61 -7.82 25.23
C SER A 108 -0.06 -7.41 26.56
N PRO A 109 -1.11 -6.56 26.55
CA PRO A 109 -1.70 -5.91 25.37
C PRO A 109 -0.94 -4.65 24.94
N GLN A 110 -0.10 -4.09 25.80
CA GLN A 110 0.78 -2.97 25.46
C GLN A 110 2.05 -3.46 24.75
N THR A 111 2.64 -2.62 23.90
CA THR A 111 3.84 -2.94 23.11
C THR A 111 4.67 -1.69 22.83
N ASP A 112 5.96 -1.90 22.59
CA ASP A 112 6.84 -0.93 21.94
C ASP A 112 6.74 -1.09 20.41
N ASN A 113 6.79 0.04 19.71
CA ASN A 113 6.93 0.09 18.26
C ASN A 113 8.40 -0.03 17.89
N THR A 114 8.65 -0.55 16.70
CA THR A 114 10.00 -0.62 16.13
C THR A 114 10.21 0.63 15.27
N GLY A 115 10.95 1.60 15.80
CA GLY A 115 11.32 2.85 15.14
C GLY A 115 10.31 3.99 15.31
N ILE A 116 10.66 5.16 14.77
CA ILE A 116 9.96 6.41 15.10
C ILE A 116 8.46 6.33 14.85
N ALA A 117 7.70 6.75 15.85
CA ALA A 117 6.24 6.82 15.78
C ALA A 117 5.77 8.18 16.32
N ALA A 118 4.97 8.87 15.52
CA ALA A 118 4.28 10.09 15.91
C ALA A 118 2.86 10.11 15.35
N SER A 119 1.91 10.59 16.14
CA SER A 119 0.51 10.75 15.71
C SER A 119 0.02 12.15 16.07
N ASN A 120 -0.49 12.91 15.09
CA ASN A 120 -0.95 14.28 15.26
C ASN A 120 0.04 15.18 16.01
N GLY A 121 1.35 15.05 15.72
CA GLY A 121 2.41 15.86 16.33
C GLY A 121 2.92 15.36 17.68
N THR A 122 2.32 14.31 18.25
CA THR A 122 2.80 13.69 19.48
C THR A 122 3.77 12.57 19.13
N VAL A 123 5.05 12.76 19.45
CA VAL A 123 6.10 11.75 19.25
C VAL A 123 6.21 10.89 20.50
N TYR A 124 6.08 9.58 20.35
CA TYR A 124 6.07 8.64 21.47
C TYR A 124 6.99 7.43 21.28
N SER A 125 7.56 7.24 20.09
CA SER A 125 8.62 6.26 19.85
C SER A 125 9.81 6.92 19.14
N PRO A 126 11.06 6.68 19.58
CA PRO A 126 12.24 7.20 18.92
C PRO A 126 12.66 6.35 17.71
N PHE A 127 13.59 6.87 16.91
CA PHE A 127 14.26 6.09 15.88
C PHE A 127 15.07 4.93 16.49
N GLU A 128 14.96 3.75 15.89
CA GLU A 128 15.72 2.57 16.27
C GLU A 128 16.92 2.33 15.34
N GLY A 129 17.76 1.34 15.66
CA GLY A 129 19.05 1.06 15.02
C GLY A 129 19.00 0.65 13.54
N VAL A 130 19.77 -0.37 13.14
CA VAL A 130 19.90 -0.73 11.72
C VAL A 130 18.53 -1.12 11.12
N GLY A 131 18.09 -0.38 10.10
CA GLY A 131 16.75 -0.50 9.48
C GLY A 131 15.68 0.42 10.11
N GLY A 132 15.89 0.87 11.35
CA GLY A 132 14.97 1.75 12.09
C GLY A 132 15.11 3.24 11.79
N LEU A 133 16.06 3.65 10.95
CA LEU A 133 16.41 5.07 10.72
C LEU A 133 15.68 5.77 9.56
N ASN A 134 14.98 5.04 8.69
CA ASN A 134 14.18 5.66 7.63
C ASN A 134 12.73 5.81 8.11
N ALA A 135 12.02 6.87 7.72
CA ALA A 135 10.62 7.03 8.05
C ALA A 135 9.85 7.74 6.93
N LEU A 136 8.53 7.58 6.95
CA LEU A 136 7.60 8.45 6.23
C LEU A 136 6.99 9.38 7.27
N ASN A 137 7.06 10.69 7.03
CA ASN A 137 6.34 11.71 7.78
C ASN A 137 5.27 12.30 6.87
N ILE A 138 4.02 12.33 7.33
CA ILE A 138 2.98 13.14 6.72
C ILE A 138 2.82 14.36 7.59
N HIS A 139 3.13 15.53 7.01
CA HIS A 139 3.10 16.83 7.66
C HIS A 139 1.66 17.20 8.06
N SER A 140 1.51 18.23 8.90
CA SER A 140 0.19 18.72 9.33
C SER A 140 -0.66 19.31 8.20
N ASP A 141 -0.04 19.64 7.06
CA ASP A 141 -0.69 20.09 5.82
C ASP A 141 -0.86 18.96 4.79
N ASN A 142 -0.76 17.71 5.23
CA ASN A 142 -0.83 16.49 4.42
C ASN A 142 0.28 16.33 3.37
N PHE A 143 1.39 17.08 3.48
CA PHE A 143 2.55 16.83 2.62
C PHE A 143 3.31 15.56 3.06
N PRO A 144 3.45 14.53 2.20
CA PRO A 144 4.23 13.34 2.52
C PRO A 144 5.71 13.56 2.23
N GLU A 145 6.57 13.27 3.20
CA GLU A 145 8.02 13.37 3.10
C GLU A 145 8.67 12.09 3.63
N THR A 146 9.58 11.51 2.86
CA THR A 146 10.45 10.47 3.40
C THR A 146 11.62 11.15 4.11
N VAL A 147 11.91 10.73 5.35
CA VAL A 147 12.92 11.31 6.22
C VAL A 147 13.88 10.26 6.77
N THR A 148 15.02 10.70 7.25
CA THR A 148 15.95 9.87 8.02
C THR A 148 16.21 10.47 9.40
N GLY A 149 16.44 9.60 10.38
CA GLY A 149 16.72 9.96 11.76
C GLY A 149 18.11 9.60 12.23
N ILE A 150 18.35 9.85 13.51
CA ILE A 150 19.51 9.38 14.27
C ILE A 150 19.00 8.40 15.33
N TYR A 151 19.77 7.36 15.60
CA TYR A 151 19.44 6.37 16.63
C TYR A 151 19.09 7.04 17.97
N ASN A 152 17.99 6.59 18.59
CA ASN A 152 17.40 7.13 19.82
C ASN A 152 16.96 8.60 19.76
N ALA A 153 16.93 9.22 18.58
CA ALA A 153 16.37 10.56 18.42
C ALA A 153 14.85 10.51 18.18
N THR A 154 14.17 11.59 18.56
CA THR A 154 12.75 11.84 18.26
C THR A 154 12.56 12.90 17.18
N THR A 155 13.65 13.37 16.58
CA THR A 155 13.67 14.38 15.52
C THR A 155 14.30 13.81 14.26
N PHE A 156 13.96 14.39 13.11
CA PHE A 156 14.59 14.03 11.83
C PHE A 156 15.97 14.67 11.70
N ALA A 157 16.89 13.93 11.07
CA ALA A 157 18.20 14.44 10.68
C ALA A 157 18.15 15.05 9.27
N SER A 158 17.26 14.57 8.41
CA SER A 158 17.15 15.01 7.01
C SER A 158 16.17 16.17 6.77
N SER A 159 15.34 16.51 7.74
CA SER A 159 14.26 17.49 7.58
C SER A 159 14.16 18.40 8.80
N PRO A 160 13.95 19.71 8.63
CA PRO A 160 13.68 20.63 9.73
C PRO A 160 12.22 20.55 10.22
N VAL A 161 11.33 19.87 9.49
CA VAL A 161 9.92 19.75 9.85
C VAL A 161 9.77 18.77 11.00
N ALA A 162 9.02 19.15 12.04
CA ALA A 162 8.78 18.27 13.18
C ALA A 162 7.97 17.02 12.75
N PRO A 163 8.17 15.87 13.41
CA PRO A 163 7.30 14.73 13.18
C PRO A 163 5.84 15.07 13.49
N TYR A 164 4.93 14.70 12.58
CA TYR A 164 3.50 14.90 12.76
C TYR A 164 2.75 13.57 12.75
N THR A 165 2.64 12.94 11.58
CA THR A 165 2.23 11.54 11.43
C THR A 165 3.42 10.79 10.86
N ALA A 166 4.28 10.27 11.74
CA ALA A 166 5.57 9.70 11.38
C ALA A 166 5.61 8.20 11.66
N ILE A 167 6.10 7.44 10.70
CA ILE A 167 6.19 5.98 10.76
C ILE A 167 7.52 5.48 10.21
N ASN A 168 8.17 4.55 10.93
CA ASN A 168 9.20 3.68 10.38
C ASN A 168 8.55 2.46 9.67
N PRO A 169 8.68 2.32 8.33
CA PRO A 169 8.15 1.18 7.59
C PRO A 169 9.13 -0.01 7.51
N GLY A 170 10.23 0.02 8.26
CA GLY A 170 11.37 -0.90 8.11
C GLY A 170 12.21 -0.62 6.86
N SER A 171 11.69 -0.96 5.67
CA SER A 171 12.41 -0.80 4.40
C SER A 171 11.82 0.29 3.53
N MET A 172 12.69 1.11 2.93
CA MET A 172 12.28 2.02 1.86
C MET A 172 12.42 1.34 0.50
N LEU A 173 11.30 1.20 -0.21
CA LEU A 173 11.23 0.45 -1.48
C LEU A 173 11.62 1.30 -2.69
N ILE A 174 11.28 2.59 -2.68
CA ILE A 174 11.53 3.50 -3.78
C ILE A 174 12.35 4.67 -3.22
N ARG A 175 13.40 5.03 -3.94
CA ARG A 175 14.20 6.25 -3.77
C ARG A 175 14.14 7.03 -5.07
N ASP A 176 14.35 8.34 -5.03
CA ASP A 176 14.56 9.09 -6.27
C ASP A 176 15.80 8.55 -7.02
N PRO A 177 15.98 8.87 -8.32
CA PRO A 177 17.15 8.41 -9.09
C PRO A 177 18.51 8.84 -8.53
N ALA A 178 18.55 9.83 -7.63
CA ALA A 178 19.75 10.29 -6.94
C ALA A 178 20.02 9.53 -5.62
N GLY A 179 19.16 8.57 -5.24
CA GLY A 179 19.29 7.81 -4.00
C GLY A 179 18.72 8.51 -2.76
N ASN A 180 18.07 9.66 -2.93
CA ASN A 180 17.39 10.35 -1.85
C ASN A 180 16.00 9.74 -1.62
N ALA A 181 15.50 9.93 -0.40
CA ALA A 181 14.09 9.83 -0.06
C ALA A 181 13.20 10.45 -1.18
N PRO A 182 12.30 9.71 -1.84
CA PRO A 182 11.36 10.32 -2.76
C PRO A 182 10.33 11.07 -1.92
N ILE A 183 10.34 12.40 -2.03
CA ILE A 183 9.29 13.26 -2.57
C ILE A 183 9.76 14.71 -2.30
N PRO A 184 10.52 15.33 -3.22
CA PRO A 184 10.73 16.77 -3.19
C PRO A 184 9.63 17.47 -4.01
N SER A 185 8.74 18.19 -3.30
CA SER A 185 7.86 19.30 -3.73
C SER A 185 6.99 19.13 -5.00
N PRO A 186 5.69 19.53 -4.98
CA PRO A 186 4.90 19.63 -6.20
C PRO A 186 5.38 20.82 -7.04
N SER A 187 6.33 20.58 -7.94
CA SER A 187 6.38 21.34 -9.19
C SER A 187 5.05 21.08 -9.93
N PRO A 188 4.28 22.11 -10.34
CA PRO A 188 2.90 21.95 -10.82
C PRO A 188 2.79 21.35 -12.23
N ARG A 189 3.70 20.46 -12.66
CA ARG A 189 3.81 20.07 -14.08
C ARG A 189 4.07 18.62 -14.43
N GLU A 190 3.93 17.66 -13.52
CA GLU A 190 3.91 16.25 -13.94
C GLU A 190 2.49 15.70 -13.96
N THR A 191 1.83 15.95 -15.08
CA THR A 191 0.68 15.15 -15.51
C THR A 191 1.15 13.71 -15.63
N VAL A 192 0.73 12.84 -14.70
CA VAL A 192 0.83 11.39 -14.87
C VAL A 192 0.04 11.05 -16.13
N ARG A 193 0.73 10.89 -17.25
CA ARG A 193 0.14 10.36 -18.47
C ARG A 193 -0.09 8.87 -18.21
N PRO A 194 -1.34 8.36 -18.19
CA PRO A 194 -1.54 6.94 -18.16
C PRO A 194 -0.85 6.36 -19.39
N CYS A 195 -0.03 5.33 -19.19
CA CYS A 195 0.62 4.60 -20.28
C CYS A 195 -0.48 3.87 -21.07
N SER A 196 -1.13 4.58 -21.99
CA SER A 196 -2.05 3.98 -22.92
C SER A 196 -1.22 3.32 -24.03
N ARG A 197 -1.09 2.00 -23.95
CA ARG A 197 -0.59 1.05 -24.95
C ARG A 197 0.94 0.81 -24.97
N CYS A 198 1.36 -0.22 -24.24
CA CYS A 198 2.49 -1.05 -24.70
C CYS A 198 1.97 -1.92 -25.87
N ASN A 199 2.17 -1.49 -27.11
CA ASN A 199 2.00 -2.39 -28.26
C ASN A 199 3.30 -3.16 -28.49
N ARG A 200 3.16 -4.47 -28.69
CA ARG A 200 4.24 -5.45 -28.89
C ARG A 200 4.89 -5.25 -30.28
N SER A 201 5.67 -4.20 -30.47
CA SER A 201 6.67 -4.14 -31.54
C SER A 201 7.68 -3.06 -31.22
N GLY A 202 8.92 -3.47 -30.93
CA GLY A 202 10.00 -2.61 -30.44
C GLY A 202 10.29 -1.40 -31.33
N THR A 203 9.74 -0.26 -30.97
CA THR A 203 10.26 1.05 -31.37
C THR A 203 10.18 1.97 -30.17
N ARG A 204 11.32 2.58 -29.86
CA ARG A 204 11.66 3.27 -28.61
C ARG A 204 10.67 4.40 -28.29
N CYS A 205 10.40 4.58 -27.00
CA CYS A 205 10.28 5.90 -26.39
C CYS A 205 11.58 6.16 -25.62
#